data_AF-A0A7C7E1F4-F1
#
_entry.id   AF-A0A7C7E1F4-F1
#
_cell.length_a   1.000
_cell.length_b   1.000
_cell.length_c   1.000
_cell.angle_alpha   90.00
_cell.angle_beta   90.00
_cell.angle_gamma   90.00
#
_symmetry.space_group_name_H-M   'P 1'
#
loop_
_entity.id
_entity.type
_entity.pdbx_description
1 polymer ?
#
loop_
_entity_poly.entity_id
_entity_poly.type
_entity_poly.pdbx_seq_one_letter_code
_entity_poly.pdbx_strand_id
1 'polypeptide(L)'
;MSVRSTQPVLRSDENSDENMTSLPFSFDGVADASGVVRITRRVPVGPVRIQITHFSLRTHNGCNSRSHNLRVLVNSDEIYQGEMHDCADLTINSARSWRGVLRLQFIADGFDASEPVNGAGEVQFRAALL
;
A
#
# COMPACT_ATOMS: atom_id res chain seq x y z
N MET A 1 6.29 -1.47 61.19
CA MET A 1 6.45 -2.94 61.04
C MET A 1 5.76 -3.36 59.75
N SER A 2 6.48 -4.15 58.97
CA SER A 2 6.13 -4.62 57.62
C SER A 2 5.14 -5.78 57.68
N VAL A 3 4.17 -5.82 56.77
CA VAL A 3 3.61 -7.10 56.28
C VAL A 3 3.28 -6.96 54.80
N ARG A 4 4.00 -7.73 53.97
CA ARG A 4 3.73 -7.97 52.55
C ARG A 4 2.40 -8.71 52.40
N SER A 5 1.64 -8.41 51.35
CA SER A 5 0.73 -9.41 50.78
C SER A 5 0.69 -9.31 49.26
N THR A 6 0.85 -10.49 48.67
CA THR A 6 1.03 -10.90 47.29
C THR A 6 -0.12 -10.52 46.36
N GLN A 7 0.23 -10.15 45.12
CA GLN A 7 -0.67 -10.07 43.98
C GLN A 7 -1.26 -11.46 43.63
N PRO A 8 -2.45 -11.52 43.01
CA PRO A 8 -2.74 -12.47 41.97
C PRO A 8 -2.61 -11.82 40.58
N VAL A 9 -1.90 -12.56 39.72
CA VAL A 9 -1.77 -12.37 38.28
C VAL A 9 -3.14 -12.57 37.61
N LEU A 10 -3.57 -11.61 36.79
CA LEU A 10 -4.59 -11.84 35.75
C LEU A 10 -4.04 -11.31 34.43
N ARG A 11 -3.65 -12.28 33.58
CA ARG A 11 -3.39 -12.15 32.14
C ARG A 11 -4.69 -11.78 31.43
N SER A 12 -4.68 -10.76 30.60
CA SER A 12 -5.52 -10.52 29.40
C SER A 12 -5.00 -9.20 28.81
N ASP A 13 -4.52 -9.03 27.59
CA ASP A 13 -4.42 -9.87 26.42
C ASP A 13 -3.12 -9.47 25.72
N GLU A 14 -2.35 -10.43 25.24
CA GLU A 14 -1.42 -10.16 24.15
C GLU A 14 -2.28 -9.67 22.99
N ASN A 15 -2.34 -8.34 22.82
CA ASN A 15 -2.61 -7.77 21.52
C ASN A 15 -1.57 -8.40 20.63
N SER A 16 -2.00 -9.40 19.84
CA SER A 16 -1.22 -9.89 18.73
C SER A 16 -1.16 -8.71 17.78
N ASP A 17 -0.19 -7.83 18.01
CA ASP A 17 0.34 -6.95 16.99
C ASP A 17 0.90 -7.92 15.94
N GLU A 18 0.02 -8.44 15.08
CA GLU A 18 0.43 -8.96 13.78
C GLU A 18 1.37 -7.89 13.25
N ASN A 19 2.66 -8.24 13.11
CA ASN A 19 3.73 -7.31 12.78
C ASN A 19 3.46 -6.71 11.39
N MET A 20 2.58 -5.72 11.35
CA MET A 20 2.09 -5.07 10.15
C MET A 20 3.21 -4.18 9.68
N THR A 21 3.84 -4.61 8.58
CA THR A 21 4.91 -3.83 7.97
C THR A 21 4.26 -2.84 7.01
N SER A 22 4.45 -1.56 7.27
CA SER A 22 4.04 -0.48 6.38
C SER A 22 5.23 -0.03 5.53
N LEU A 23 4.98 0.22 4.24
CA LEU A 23 5.91 0.87 3.35
C LEU A 23 5.28 2.14 2.77
N PRO A 24 5.57 3.32 3.34
CA PRO A 24 5.22 4.58 2.71
C PRO A 24 6.07 4.79 1.44
N PHE A 25 5.49 5.46 0.46
CA PHE A 25 6.20 5.92 -0.72
C PHE A 25 5.66 7.26 -1.19
N SER A 26 6.56 8.12 -1.66
CA SER A 26 6.22 9.23 -2.54
C SER A 26 6.57 8.85 -3.97
N PHE A 27 5.95 9.52 -4.91
CA PHE A 27 6.32 9.43 -6.31
C PHE A 27 6.17 10.79 -6.98
N ASP A 28 7.09 11.04 -7.89
CA ASP A 28 7.01 12.10 -8.87
C ASP A 28 7.12 11.43 -10.24
N GLY A 29 6.29 11.86 -11.18
CA GLY A 29 6.21 11.30 -12.51
C GLY A 29 5.76 12.36 -13.50
N VAL A 30 5.92 12.02 -14.77
CA VAL A 30 5.37 12.81 -15.88
C VAL A 30 4.55 11.84 -16.73
N ALA A 31 3.31 12.21 -17.01
CA ALA A 31 2.44 11.41 -17.86
C ALA A 31 3.05 11.29 -19.26
N ASP A 32 3.06 10.07 -19.81
CA ASP A 32 3.58 9.84 -21.15
C ASP A 32 2.67 10.45 -22.23
N ALA A 33 3.01 10.25 -23.51
CA ALA A 33 2.23 10.78 -24.62
C ALA A 33 0.77 10.24 -24.68
N SER A 34 0.48 9.16 -23.96
CA SER A 34 -0.87 8.59 -23.83
C SER A 34 -1.56 9.00 -22.51
N GLY A 35 -0.97 9.91 -21.73
CA GLY A 35 -1.54 10.34 -20.45
C GLY A 35 -1.36 9.32 -19.33
N VAL A 36 -0.37 8.41 -19.44
CA VAL A 36 -0.17 7.33 -18.46
C VAL A 36 1.04 7.61 -17.58
N VAL A 37 0.86 7.43 -16.27
CA VAL A 37 1.93 7.45 -15.27
C VAL A 37 2.18 6.03 -14.76
N ARG A 38 3.46 5.63 -14.70
CA ARG A 38 3.88 4.31 -14.24
C ARG A 38 4.90 4.42 -13.13
N ILE A 39 4.55 3.89 -11.96
CA ILE A 39 5.41 3.89 -10.78
C ILE A 39 5.75 2.43 -10.47
N THR A 40 7.02 2.14 -10.19
CA THR A 40 7.46 0.80 -9.80
C THR A 40 8.30 0.86 -8.54
N ARG A 41 7.96 0.02 -7.56
CA ARG A 41 8.68 -0.14 -6.30
C ARG A 41 9.10 -1.59 -6.12
N ARG A 42 10.30 -1.80 -5.58
CA ARG A 42 10.80 -3.13 -5.21
C ARG A 42 10.87 -3.23 -3.70
N VAL A 43 10.24 -4.27 -3.15
CA VAL A 43 10.15 -4.47 -1.70
C VAL A 43 10.71 -5.84 -1.33
N PRO A 44 11.84 -5.93 -0.64
CA PRO A 44 12.35 -7.20 -0.15
C PRO A 44 11.55 -7.63 1.08
N VAL A 45 10.85 -8.76 0.97
CA VAL A 45 10.07 -9.36 2.07
C VAL A 45 10.63 -10.71 2.53
N GLY A 46 11.71 -11.15 1.89
CA GLY A 46 12.45 -12.34 2.29
C GLY A 46 11.64 -13.63 2.08
N PRO A 47 11.88 -14.69 2.88
CA PRO A 47 11.21 -15.97 2.71
C PRO A 47 9.75 -15.96 3.17
N VAL A 48 9.32 -14.93 3.90
CA VAL A 48 7.98 -14.83 4.48
C VAL A 48 6.95 -14.56 3.39
N ARG A 49 5.83 -15.28 3.45
CA ARG A 49 4.66 -14.97 2.62
C ARG A 49 3.94 -13.76 3.20
N ILE A 50 3.62 -12.78 2.36
CA ILE A 50 2.90 -11.58 2.77
C ILE A 50 1.65 -11.31 1.93
N GLN A 51 0.62 -10.75 2.56
CA GLN A 51 -0.59 -10.21 1.94
C GLN A 51 -0.54 -8.68 1.97
N ILE A 52 -1.12 -8.02 0.97
CA ILE A 52 -1.33 -6.56 0.99
C ILE A 52 -2.69 -6.28 1.64
N THR A 53 -2.68 -5.56 2.75
CA THR A 53 -3.86 -5.24 3.56
C THR A 53 -4.30 -3.79 3.40
N HIS A 54 -3.44 -2.93 2.89
CA HIS A 54 -3.79 -1.55 2.61
C HIS A 54 -2.94 -1.04 1.47
N PHE A 55 -3.59 -0.23 0.64
CA PHE A 55 -2.94 0.62 -0.34
C PHE A 55 -3.57 2.00 -0.19
N SER A 56 -2.80 3.07 -0.32
CA SER A 56 -3.33 4.42 -0.49
C SER A 56 -2.53 5.12 -1.58
N LEU A 57 -3.19 6.01 -2.33
CA LEU A 57 -2.56 6.78 -3.40
C LEU A 57 -3.25 8.13 -3.51
N ARG A 58 -2.48 9.21 -3.48
CA ARG A 58 -2.99 10.57 -3.50
C ARG A 58 -2.14 11.45 -4.40
N THR A 59 -2.74 12.10 -5.38
CA THR A 59 -2.11 13.18 -6.17
C THR A 59 -2.10 14.50 -5.38
N HIS A 60 -1.09 15.35 -5.57
CA HIS A 60 -0.91 16.59 -4.80
C HIS A 60 -1.13 17.86 -5.62
N ASN A 61 -0.66 17.89 -6.88
CA ASN A 61 -1.00 18.99 -7.79
C ASN A 61 -2.23 18.61 -8.62
N GLY A 62 -3.25 19.46 -8.58
CA GLY A 62 -4.48 19.27 -9.35
C GLY A 62 -5.51 18.37 -8.68
N CYS A 63 -5.95 18.69 -7.45
CA CYS A 63 -7.21 18.18 -6.89
C CYS A 63 -8.41 18.69 -7.71
N ASN A 64 -8.50 18.25 -8.95
CA ASN A 64 -9.45 18.75 -9.96
C ASN A 64 -10.70 17.86 -10.03
N SER A 65 -10.93 17.03 -9.00
CA SER A 65 -11.99 16.03 -8.95
C SER A 65 -12.04 15.14 -10.19
N ARG A 66 -10.87 14.87 -10.81
CA ARG A 66 -10.76 13.95 -11.94
C ARG A 66 -10.70 12.53 -11.44
N SER A 67 -11.15 11.65 -12.31
CA SER A 67 -11.11 10.21 -12.15
C SER A 67 -10.10 9.62 -13.10
N HIS A 68 -9.28 8.73 -12.58
CA HIS A 68 -8.20 8.05 -13.29
C HIS A 68 -8.47 6.55 -13.27
N ASN A 69 -8.18 5.82 -14.35
CA ASN A 69 -8.19 4.37 -14.27
C ASN A 69 -6.87 3.92 -13.65
N LEU A 70 -6.96 3.25 -12.51
CA LEU A 70 -5.82 2.71 -11.79
C LEU A 70 -5.75 1.20 -11.97
N ARG A 71 -4.54 0.74 -12.26
CA ARG A 71 -4.17 -0.68 -12.20
C ARG A 71 -3.03 -0.85 -11.21
N VAL A 72 -3.19 -1.82 -10.32
CA VAL A 72 -2.14 -2.20 -9.35
C VAL A 72 -1.72 -3.64 -9.60
N LEU A 73 -0.42 -3.83 -9.80
CA LEU A 73 0.17 -5.13 -10.07
C LEU A 73 1.23 -5.47 -9.01
N VAL A 74 1.29 -6.75 -8.64
CA VAL A 74 2.34 -7.32 -7.79
C VAL A 74 3.00 -8.44 -8.58
N ASN A 75 4.31 -8.35 -8.85
CA ASN A 75 5.03 -9.34 -9.66
C ASN A 75 4.39 -9.60 -11.05
N SER A 76 3.72 -8.59 -11.62
CA SER A 76 2.94 -8.65 -12.86
C SER A 76 1.55 -9.30 -12.72
N ASP A 77 1.16 -9.76 -11.54
CA ASP A 77 -0.21 -10.14 -11.24
C ASP A 77 -1.03 -8.88 -10.95
N GLU A 78 -2.07 -8.62 -11.73
CA GLU A 78 -3.02 -7.57 -11.43
C GLU A 78 -3.85 -7.95 -10.20
N ILE A 79 -3.81 -7.10 -9.19
CA ILE A 79 -4.55 -7.27 -7.92
C ILE A 79 -5.71 -6.28 -7.80
N TYR A 80 -5.72 -5.24 -8.65
CA TYR A 80 -6.76 -4.24 -8.71
C TYR A 80 -6.81 -3.59 -10.09
N GLN A 81 -8.02 -3.38 -10.56
CA GLN A 81 -8.37 -2.52 -11.68
C GLN A 81 -9.64 -1.75 -11.29
N GLY A 82 -9.59 -0.43 -11.34
CA GLY A 82 -10.72 0.39 -10.98
C GLY A 82 -10.41 1.87 -11.00
N GLU A 83 -11.36 2.67 -10.55
CA GLU A 83 -11.26 4.12 -10.53
C GLU A 83 -10.46 4.61 -9.31
N MET A 84 -9.69 5.67 -9.49
CA MET A 84 -9.07 6.47 -8.43
C MET A 84 -9.43 7.93 -8.66
N HIS A 85 -9.91 8.63 -7.62
CA HIS A 85 -10.14 10.06 -7.69
C HIS A 85 -8.93 10.85 -7.22
N ASP A 86 -8.66 11.99 -7.84
CA ASP A 86 -7.66 12.93 -7.36
C ASP A 86 -7.92 13.29 -5.88
N CYS A 87 -6.84 13.27 -5.09
CA CYS A 87 -6.85 13.66 -3.69
C CYS A 87 -7.72 12.81 -2.74
N ALA A 88 -8.25 11.66 -3.18
CA ALA A 88 -8.99 10.72 -2.34
C ALA A 88 -8.16 9.46 -2.06
N ASP A 89 -8.18 8.98 -0.82
CA ASP A 89 -7.53 7.72 -0.47
C ASP A 89 -8.32 6.54 -1.05
N LEU A 90 -7.65 5.72 -1.86
CA LEU A 90 -8.20 4.47 -2.39
C LEU A 90 -7.57 3.27 -1.67
N THR A 91 -8.38 2.52 -0.93
CA THR A 91 -7.93 1.28 -0.25
C THR A 91 -8.13 0.03 -1.08
N ILE A 92 -7.04 -0.71 -1.30
CA ILE A 92 -7.03 -1.99 -2.03
C ILE A 92 -6.56 -3.10 -1.09
N ASN A 93 -7.31 -4.21 -1.07
CA ASN A 93 -6.98 -5.42 -0.32
C ASN A 93 -6.66 -6.56 -1.28
N SER A 94 -5.67 -7.40 -0.95
CA SER A 94 -5.42 -8.64 -1.68
C SER A 94 -5.17 -9.81 -0.72
N ALA A 95 -6.00 -10.84 -0.83
CA ALA A 95 -5.82 -12.10 -0.11
C ALA A 95 -4.69 -12.98 -0.69
N ARG A 96 -4.15 -12.63 -1.86
CA ARG A 96 -3.01 -13.36 -2.45
C ARG A 96 -1.76 -13.13 -1.61
N SER A 97 -0.92 -14.16 -1.54
CA SER A 97 0.32 -14.15 -0.78
C SER A 97 1.54 -14.25 -1.69
N TRP A 98 2.56 -13.44 -1.43
CA TRP A 98 3.81 -13.46 -2.20
C TRP A 98 5.03 -13.57 -1.29
N ARG A 99 6.17 -13.97 -1.86
CA ARG A 99 7.46 -14.13 -1.15
C ARG A 99 8.61 -13.58 -1.99
N GLY A 100 9.74 -13.28 -1.37
CA GLY A 100 10.97 -12.86 -2.04
C GLY A 100 11.07 -11.34 -2.18
N VAL A 101 11.30 -10.87 -3.41
CA VAL A 101 11.28 -9.43 -3.74
C VAL A 101 10.02 -9.14 -4.52
N LEU A 102 9.15 -8.28 -3.98
CA LEU A 102 7.93 -7.89 -4.66
C LEU A 102 8.21 -6.72 -5.60
N ARG A 103 7.76 -6.82 -6.84
CA ARG A 103 7.66 -5.71 -7.79
C ARG A 103 6.24 -5.16 -7.74
N LEU A 104 6.05 -4.07 -6.99
CA LEU A 104 4.79 -3.35 -6.93
C LEU A 104 4.76 -2.35 -8.08
N GLN A 105 3.71 -2.38 -8.89
CA GLN A 105 3.52 -1.47 -10.00
C GLN A 105 2.17 -0.77 -9.89
N PHE A 106 2.20 0.53 -10.11
CA PHE A 106 1.03 1.39 -10.10
C PHE A 106 0.97 2.07 -11.46
N ILE A 107 -0.16 1.94 -12.14
CA ILE A 107 -0.37 2.48 -13.47
C ILE A 107 -1.68 3.26 -13.42
N ALA A 108 -1.59 4.57 -13.58
CA ALA A 108 -2.75 5.45 -13.64
C ALA A 108 -2.78 6.14 -15.01
N ASP A 109 -3.95 6.19 -15.63
CA ASP A 109 -4.21 6.93 -16.87
C ASP A 109 -5.22 8.06 -16.64
N GLY A 110 -5.49 8.88 -17.67
CA GLY A 110 -6.42 10.01 -17.58
C GLY A 110 -5.75 11.36 -17.30
N PHE A 111 -4.41 11.42 -17.35
CA PHE A 111 -3.66 12.66 -17.29
C PHE A 111 -3.48 13.29 -18.68
N ASP A 112 -3.20 14.59 -18.71
CA ASP A 112 -2.75 15.23 -19.93
C ASP A 112 -1.33 14.79 -20.29
N ALA A 113 -1.00 14.74 -21.58
CA ALA A 113 0.35 14.36 -22.01
C ALA A 113 1.39 15.35 -21.45
N SER A 114 2.49 14.82 -20.90
CA SER A 114 3.53 15.60 -20.19
C SER A 114 3.07 16.29 -18.90
N GLU A 115 1.88 15.96 -18.38
CA GLU A 115 1.41 16.48 -17.10
C GLU A 115 2.34 15.99 -15.97
N PRO A 116 2.90 16.90 -15.15
CA PRO A 116 3.64 16.51 -13.97
C PRO A 116 2.68 16.00 -12.90
N VAL A 117 2.93 14.80 -12.39
CA VAL A 117 2.12 14.15 -11.37
C VAL A 117 2.99 13.81 -10.17
N ASN A 118 2.62 14.36 -9.03
CA ASN A 118 3.25 14.12 -7.75
C ASN A 118 2.23 13.56 -6.78
N GLY A 119 2.66 12.63 -5.92
CA GLY A 119 1.78 12.02 -4.96
C GLY A 119 2.47 11.16 -3.92
N ALA A 120 1.67 10.61 -3.04
CA ALA A 120 2.11 9.73 -1.97
C ALA A 120 1.14 8.58 -1.75
N GLY A 121 1.62 7.57 -1.06
CA GLY A 121 0.86 6.37 -0.74
C GLY A 121 1.54 5.53 0.32
N GLU A 122 0.83 4.51 0.76
CA GLU A 122 1.31 3.53 1.71
C GLU A 122 0.88 2.14 1.26
N VAL A 123 1.75 1.16 1.43
CA VAL A 123 1.36 -0.25 1.30
C VAL A 123 1.57 -0.93 2.63
N GLN A 124 0.52 -1.52 3.18
CA GLN A 124 0.61 -2.33 4.39
C GLN A 124 0.61 -3.80 4.04
N PHE A 125 1.45 -4.55 4.75
CA PHE A 125 1.59 -5.97 4.59
C PHE A 125 1.50 -6.68 5.93
N ARG A 126 0.93 -7.88 5.90
CA ARG A 126 0.99 -8.83 7.02
C ARG A 126 1.54 -10.16 6.56
N ALA A 127 2.09 -10.93 7.50
CA ALA A 127 2.43 -12.32 7.24
C ALA A 127 1.17 -13.12 6.88
N ALA A 128 1.24 -13.92 5.82
CA ALA A 128 0.17 -14.84 5.48
C ALA A 128 0.30 -16.10 6.34
N LEU A 129 -0.73 -16.41 7.14
CA LEU A 129 -0.83 -17.69 7.83
C LEU A 129 -1.02 -18.80 6.78
N LEU A 130 -0.24 -19.88 6.92
CA LEU A 130 -0.19 -21.02 6.01
C LEU A 130 -1.49 -21.84 6.03
#